data_AF-A0A7Y6AC23-F1
#
_entry.id   AF-A0A7Y6AC23-F1
#
_cell.length_a   1.000
_cell.length_b   1.000
_cell.length_c   1.000
_cell.angle_alpha   90.00
_cell.angle_beta   90.00
_cell.angle_gamma   90.00
#
_symmetry.space_group_name_H-M   'P 1'
#
loop_
_entity.id
_entity.type
_entity.pdbx_description
1 polymer ?
#
loop_
_entity_poly.entity_id
_entity_poly.type
_entity_poly.pdbx_seq_one_letter_code
_entity_poly.pdbx_strand_id
1 'polypeptide(L)'
;MTVAAPDVAADVPRRVKVRRTAVDQVYRWTTRIAACAVLALLGAIGIYLLRRGWDAIDAAGWKFLTEDEWQPSGGTFGVKGLLVGTSLVALTALVVAVPIALTAALFITEYAPRGLRRTLTS
;
A
#
# COMPACT_ATOMS: atom_id res chain seq x y z
N MET A 1 -64.55 20.68 -27.30
CA MET A 1 -64.02 19.75 -26.27
C MET A 1 -62.54 20.05 -26.09
N THR A 2 -62.21 20.89 -25.11
CA THR A 2 -60.84 21.20 -24.71
C THR A 2 -60.42 20.18 -23.65
N VAL A 3 -59.54 19.25 -24.02
CA VAL A 3 -58.96 18.29 -23.07
C VAL A 3 -58.00 19.06 -22.16
N ALA A 4 -58.30 19.10 -20.86
CA ALA A 4 -57.42 19.69 -19.86
C ALA A 4 -56.08 18.94 -19.85
N ALA A 5 -54.98 19.67 -19.93
CA ALA A 5 -53.64 19.10 -19.82
C ALA A 5 -53.46 18.45 -18.42
N PRO A 6 -52.77 17.30 -18.33
CA PRO A 6 -52.54 16.65 -17.05
C PRO A 6 -51.69 17.57 -16.16
N ASP A 7 -52.15 17.75 -14.92
CA ASP A 7 -51.43 18.47 -13.87
C ASP A 7 -50.13 17.72 -13.56
N VAL A 8 -49.05 18.13 -14.24
CA VAL A 8 -47.69 17.66 -13.97
C VAL A 8 -47.27 18.25 -12.63
N ALA A 9 -47.62 17.52 -11.56
CA ALA A 9 -47.17 17.79 -10.20
C ALA A 9 -45.66 18.07 -10.23
N ALA A 10 -45.28 19.27 -9.79
CA ALA A 10 -43.92 19.77 -9.83
C ALA A 10 -42.93 18.72 -9.28
N ASP A 11 -41.86 18.45 -10.02
CA ASP A 11 -40.81 17.51 -9.63
C ASP A 11 -39.97 18.12 -8.49
N VAL A 12 -40.44 17.93 -7.26
CA VAL A 12 -39.74 18.37 -6.06
C VAL A 12 -38.72 17.29 -5.67
N PRO A 13 -37.42 17.62 -5.52
CA PRO A 13 -36.39 16.63 -5.23
C PRO A 13 -36.72 15.85 -3.95
N ARG A 14 -36.95 14.54 -4.11
CA ARG A 14 -37.28 13.63 -3.01
C ARG A 14 -36.08 13.50 -2.08
N ARG A 15 -36.16 14.06 -0.87
CA ARG A 15 -35.16 13.84 0.18
C ARG A 15 -35.16 12.37 0.60
N VAL A 16 -34.18 11.61 0.12
CA VAL A 16 -33.94 10.22 0.54
C VAL A 16 -33.54 10.22 2.01
N LYS A 17 -34.48 9.89 2.89
CA LYS A 17 -34.20 9.64 4.31
C LYS A 17 -33.57 8.25 4.43
N VAL A 18 -32.24 8.19 4.42
CA VAL A 18 -31.50 6.95 4.70
C VAL A 18 -31.81 6.54 6.13
N ARG A 19 -32.67 5.53 6.31
CA ARG A 19 -32.85 4.87 7.61
C ARG A 19 -31.63 4.01 7.85
N ARG A 20 -30.77 4.43 8.78
CA ARG A 20 -29.62 3.64 9.21
C ARG A 20 -30.14 2.42 9.95
N THR A 21 -30.05 1.26 9.32
CA THR A 21 -30.37 -0.03 9.94
C THR A 21 -29.29 -0.36 10.98
N ALA A 22 -29.64 -1.04 12.08
CA ALA A 22 -28.69 -1.41 13.13
C ALA A 22 -27.46 -2.16 12.58
N VAL A 23 -27.64 -2.96 11.52
CA VAL A 23 -26.58 -3.68 10.81
C VAL A 23 -25.55 -2.73 10.20
N ASP A 24 -25.97 -1.61 9.58
CA ASP A 24 -25.06 -0.61 9.01
C ASP A 24 -24.23 0.07 10.12
N GLN A 25 -24.85 0.31 11.28
CA GLN A 25 -24.15 0.88 12.42
C GLN A 25 -23.10 -0.09 12.99
N VAL A 26 -23.45 -1.37 13.18
CA VAL A 26 -22.50 -2.40 13.64
C VAL A 26 -21.34 -2.55 12.67
N TYR A 27 -21.61 -2.67 11.37
CA TYR A 27 -20.57 -2.80 10.33
C TYR A 27 -19.59 -1.62 10.32
N ARG A 28 -20.08 -0.39 10.47
CA ARG A 28 -19.22 0.80 10.52
C ARG A 28 -18.34 0.81 11.77
N TRP A 29 -18.86 0.38 12.92
CA TRP A 29 -18.07 0.31 14.15
C TRP A 29 -17.02 -0.79 14.09
N THR A 30 -17.34 -2.00 13.63
CA THR A 30 -16.33 -3.07 13.47
C THR A 30 -15.24 -2.68 12.49
N THR A 31 -15.59 -2.13 11.34
CA THR A 31 -14.60 -1.70 10.34
C THR A 31 -13.70 -0.59 10.88
N ARG A 32 -14.26 0.38 11.63
CA ARG A 32 -13.48 1.45 12.27
C ARG A 32 -12.56 0.92 13.36
N ILE A 33 -13.05 0.02 14.22
CA ILE A 33 -12.25 -0.58 15.28
C ILE A 33 -11.10 -1.40 14.66
N ALA A 34 -11.38 -2.18 13.62
CA ALA A 34 -10.34 -2.93 12.90
C ALA A 34 -9.28 -2.00 12.29
N ALA A 35 -9.70 -0.94 11.60
CA ALA A 35 -8.77 0.04 11.03
C ALA A 35 -7.94 0.76 12.12
N CYS A 36 -8.58 1.20 13.20
CA CYS A 36 -7.88 1.81 14.34
C CYS A 36 -6.93 0.83 15.02
N ALA A 37 -7.30 -0.44 15.15
CA ALA A 37 -6.45 -1.47 15.74
C ALA A 37 -5.21 -1.74 14.90
N VAL A 38 -5.36 -1.83 13.57
CA VAL A 38 -4.21 -1.99 12.65
C VAL A 38 -3.29 -0.77 12.71
N LEU A 39 -3.85 0.44 12.68
CA LEU A 39 -3.05 1.67 12.81
C LEU A 39 -2.34 1.75 14.17
N ALA A 40 -3.03 1.41 15.25
CA ALA A 40 -2.44 1.39 16.59
C ALA A 40 -1.32 0.34 16.70
N LEU A 41 -1.51 -0.84 16.12
CA LEU A 41 -0.49 -1.90 16.12
C LEU A 41 0.74 -1.49 15.31
N LEU A 42 0.54 -0.96 14.09
CA LEU A 42 1.63 -0.44 13.27
C LEU A 42 2.37 0.69 13.97
N GLY A 43 1.64 1.61 14.61
CA GLY A 43 2.22 2.68 15.42
C GLY A 43 3.02 2.14 16.61
N ALA A 44 2.49 1.16 17.35
CA ALA A 44 3.16 0.54 18.47
C ALA A 44 4.45 -0.18 18.05
N ILE A 45 4.40 -0.96 16.97
CA ILE A 45 5.57 -1.64 16.40
C ILE A 45 6.59 -0.60 15.91
N GLY A 46 6.14 0.46 15.22
CA GLY A 46 7.01 1.55 14.78
C GLY A 46 7.73 2.23 15.95
N ILE A 47 7.00 2.60 17.01
CA ILE A 47 7.57 3.20 18.22
C ILE A 47 8.56 2.23 18.90
N TYR A 48 8.22 0.94 18.98
CA TYR A 48 9.09 -0.07 19.56
C TYR A 48 10.40 -0.21 18.78
N LEU A 49 10.32 -0.29 17.46
CA LEU A 49 11.49 -0.39 16.58
C LEU A 49 12.33 0.88 16.62
N LEU A 50 11.71 2.06 16.67
CA LEU A 50 12.43 3.33 16.78
C LEU A 50 13.23 3.40 18.09
N ARG A 51 12.62 3.05 19.23
CA ARG A 51 13.33 3.04 20.52
C ARG A 51 14.52 2.07 20.49
N ARG A 52 14.27 0.84 20.04
CA ARG A 52 15.32 -0.20 20.02
C ARG A 52 16.40 0.05 18.98
N GLY A 53 16.03 0.64 17.84
CA GLY A 53 16.96 1.08 16.82
C GLY A 53 17.83 2.24 17.30
N TRP A 54 17.26 3.18 18.06
CA TRP A 54 18.00 4.28 18.67
C TRP A 54 19.05 3.77 19.65
N ASP A 55 18.70 2.86 20.57
CA ASP A 55 19.65 2.26 21.51
C ASP A 55 20.83 1.57 20.79
N ALA A 56 20.56 0.91 19.65
CA ALA A 56 21.60 0.27 18.85
C ALA A 56 22.53 1.27 18.14
N ILE A 57 21.98 2.39 17.66
CA ILE A 57 22.77 3.47 17.04
C ILE A 57 23.61 4.17 18.10
N ASP A 58 23.05 4.47 19.27
CA ASP A 58 23.79 5.10 20.37
C ASP A 58 24.95 4.21 20.86
N ALA A 59 24.76 2.89 20.90
CA ALA A 59 25.82 1.94 21.27
C ALA A 59 26.94 1.82 20.21
N ALA A 60 26.60 1.90 18.92
CA ALA A 60 27.55 1.72 17.81
C ALA A 60 28.18 3.02 17.28
N GLY A 61 27.51 4.16 17.45
CA GLY A 61 27.94 5.47 16.95
C GLY A 61 28.21 5.48 15.43
N TRP A 62 29.24 6.23 15.01
CA TRP A 62 29.63 6.35 13.59
C TRP A 62 30.07 5.02 12.95
N LYS A 63 30.51 4.05 13.77
CA LYS A 63 30.87 2.71 13.28
C LYS A 63 29.66 1.93 12.79
N PHE A 64 28.44 2.30 13.20
CA PHE A 64 27.21 1.66 12.72
C PHE A 64 27.10 1.61 11.19
N LEU A 65 27.51 2.69 10.51
CA LEU A 65 27.43 2.82 9.05
C LEU A 65 28.61 2.21 8.30
N THR A 66 29.75 2.01 8.97
CA THR A 66 31.01 1.59 8.32
C THR A 66 31.37 0.14 8.63
N GLU A 67 30.88 -0.41 9.73
CA GLU A 67 31.12 -1.77 10.18
C GLU A 67 30.28 -2.77 9.38
N ASP A 68 30.91 -3.87 8.98
CA ASP A 68 30.27 -4.94 8.21
C ASP A 68 29.72 -6.05 9.12
N GLU A 69 30.24 -6.16 10.36
CA GLU A 69 29.91 -7.25 11.27
C GLU A 69 28.76 -6.91 12.23
N TRP A 70 27.84 -7.87 12.40
CA TRP A 70 26.71 -7.77 13.33
C TRP A 70 26.93 -8.72 14.51
N GLN A 71 27.50 -8.21 15.61
CA GLN A 71 27.74 -8.94 16.85
C GLN A 71 27.03 -8.28 18.05
N PRO A 72 25.74 -8.59 18.29
CA PRO A 72 24.96 -8.01 19.39
C PRO A 72 25.54 -8.31 20.78
N SER A 73 26.22 -9.45 20.94
CA SER A 73 26.86 -9.85 22.19
C SER A 73 28.17 -9.10 22.46
N GLY A 74 28.87 -8.65 21.43
CA GLY A 74 30.10 -7.86 21.52
C GLY A 74 29.87 -6.34 21.48
N GLY A 75 28.60 -5.89 21.41
CA GLY A 75 28.25 -4.48 21.29
C GLY A 75 28.56 -3.87 19.92
N THR A 76 28.80 -4.70 18.90
CA THR A 76 29.13 -4.24 17.55
C THR A 76 27.91 -4.39 16.64
N PHE A 77 27.40 -3.28 16.13
CA PHE A 77 26.21 -3.26 15.27
C PHE A 77 26.57 -2.58 13.94
N GLY A 78 26.86 -3.37 12.90
CA GLY A 78 27.15 -2.86 11.55
C GLY A 78 25.98 -3.01 10.58
N VAL A 79 25.59 -1.94 9.88
CA VAL A 79 24.50 -1.96 8.87
C VAL A 79 25.01 -2.05 7.45
N LYS A 80 26.31 -1.84 7.21
CA LYS A 80 26.89 -1.75 5.87
C LYS A 80 26.70 -3.03 5.07
N GLY A 81 26.94 -4.19 5.68
CA GLY A 81 26.68 -5.49 5.04
C GLY A 81 25.23 -5.66 4.61
N LEU A 82 24.28 -5.20 5.44
CA LEU A 82 22.85 -5.25 5.12
C LEU A 82 22.48 -4.30 3.98
N LEU A 83 23.02 -3.09 3.96
CA LEU A 83 22.80 -2.11 2.88
C LEU A 83 23.36 -2.61 1.55
N VAL A 84 24.57 -3.18 1.57
CA VAL A 84 25.20 -3.73 0.36
C VAL A 84 24.40 -4.94 -0.14
N GLY A 85 24.02 -5.85 0.75
CA GLY A 85 23.21 -7.02 0.40
C GLY A 85 21.86 -6.66 -0.20
N THR A 86 21.12 -5.74 0.42
CA THR A 86 19.82 -5.28 -0.11
C THR A 86 19.96 -4.55 -1.45
N SER A 87 21.00 -3.72 -1.60
CA SER A 87 21.29 -3.03 -2.87
C SER A 87 21.64 -4.01 -3.98
N LEU A 88 22.46 -5.02 -3.70
CA LEU A 88 22.81 -6.08 -4.67
C LEU A 88 21.58 -6.87 -5.11
N VAL A 89 20.71 -7.24 -4.16
CA VAL A 89 19.45 -7.94 -4.47
C VAL A 89 18.54 -7.05 -5.33
N ALA A 90 18.37 -5.78 -4.96
CA ALA A 90 17.54 -4.84 -5.71
C ALA A 90 18.07 -4.62 -7.14
N LEU A 91 19.37 -4.44 -7.31
CA LEU A 91 20.01 -4.28 -8.61
C LEU A 91 19.87 -5.55 -9.46
N THR A 92 20.12 -6.72 -8.88
CA THR A 92 19.96 -8.00 -9.58
C THR A 92 18.51 -8.21 -10.01
N ALA A 93 17.55 -7.87 -9.14
CA ALA A 93 16.13 -7.93 -9.46
C ALA A 93 15.77 -6.99 -10.62
N LEU A 94 16.29 -5.75 -10.62
CA LEU A 94 16.08 -4.79 -11.73
C LEU A 94 16.67 -5.30 -13.04
N VAL A 95 17.88 -5.83 -13.02
CA VAL A 95 18.56 -6.37 -14.21
C VAL A 95 17.72 -7.46 -14.89
N VAL A 96 16.99 -8.26 -14.12
CA VAL A 96 16.11 -9.31 -14.65
C VAL A 96 14.70 -8.79 -14.98
N ALA A 97 14.11 -7.99 -14.10
CA ALA A 97 12.73 -7.54 -14.24
C ALA A 97 12.55 -6.54 -15.40
N VAL A 98 13.51 -5.63 -15.60
CA VAL A 98 13.45 -4.59 -16.65
C VAL A 98 13.37 -5.19 -18.06
N PRO A 99 14.26 -6.09 -18.51
CA PRO A 99 14.18 -6.65 -19.86
C PRO A 99 12.90 -7.45 -20.07
N ILE A 100 12.42 -8.18 -19.06
CA ILE A 100 11.16 -8.93 -19.14
C ILE A 100 9.97 -7.96 -19.30
N ALA A 101 9.92 -6.90 -18.49
CA ALA A 101 8.87 -5.89 -18.57
C ALA A 101 8.86 -5.17 -19.92
N LEU A 102 10.04 -4.80 -20.44
CA LEU A 102 10.17 -4.19 -21.77
C LEU A 102 9.74 -5.14 -22.88
N THR A 103 10.14 -6.40 -22.81
CA THR A 103 9.75 -7.42 -23.81
C THR A 103 8.24 -7.65 -23.80
N ALA A 104 7.63 -7.75 -22.62
CA ALA A 104 6.19 -7.89 -22.48
C ALA A 104 5.46 -6.64 -23.01
N ALA A 105 5.94 -5.44 -22.68
CA ALA A 105 5.35 -4.19 -23.16
C ALA A 105 5.39 -4.09 -24.69
N LEU A 106 6.55 -4.38 -25.30
CA LEU A 106 6.73 -4.39 -26.76
C LEU A 106 5.87 -5.44 -27.45
N PHE A 107 5.78 -6.65 -26.88
CA PHE A 107 4.89 -7.69 -27.40
C PHE A 107 3.42 -7.22 -27.42
N ILE A 108 2.96 -6.59 -26.34
CA ILE A 108 1.58 -6.09 -26.24
C ILE A 108 1.31 -4.94 -27.22
N THR A 109 2.29 -4.08 -27.48
CA THR A 109 2.12 -2.92 -28.36
C THR A 109 2.26 -3.26 -29.84
N GLU A 110 3.28 -4.02 -30.21
CA GLU A 110 3.65 -4.24 -31.61
C GLU A 110 3.12 -5.56 -32.18
N TYR A 111 3.02 -6.61 -31.36
CA TYR A 111 2.79 -7.97 -31.85
C TYR A 111 1.46 -8.60 -31.40
N ALA A 112 0.80 -8.07 -30.37
CA ALA A 112 -0.39 -8.70 -29.81
C ALA A 112 -1.60 -8.63 -30.77
N PRO A 113 -2.23 -9.77 -31.11
CA PRO A 113 -3.42 -9.79 -31.95
C PRO A 113 -4.60 -9.10 -31.27
N ARG A 114 -5.52 -8.54 -32.07
CA ARG A 114 -6.65 -7.68 -31.62
C ARG A 114 -7.48 -8.27 -30.46
N GLY A 115 -7.62 -9.59 -30.38
CA GLY A 115 -8.35 -10.28 -29.31
C GLY A 115 -7.62 -10.27 -27.96
N LEU A 116 -6.30 -10.43 -27.95
CA LEU A 116 -5.47 -10.48 -26.73
C LEU A 116 -5.24 -9.08 -26.16
N ARG A 117 -5.14 -8.07 -27.04
CA ARG A 117 -5.01 -6.67 -26.64
C ARG A 117 -6.22 -6.20 -25.82
N ARG A 118 -7.43 -6.63 -26.18
CA ARG A 118 -8.67 -6.28 -25.47
C ARG A 118 -8.75 -6.83 -24.04
N THR A 119 -8.21 -8.01 -23.76
CA THR A 119 -8.22 -8.60 -22.41
C THR A 119 -7.10 -8.06 -21.52
N LEU A 120 -5.98 -7.62 -22.10
CA LEU A 120 -4.82 -7.13 -21.36
C LEU A 120 -4.86 -5.63 -21.04
N THR A 121 -5.71 -4.84 -21.73
CA THR A 121 -5.88 -3.41 -21.47
C THR A 121 -7.26 -3.03 -20.91
N SER A 122 -8.14 -4.00 -20.66
CA SER A 122 -9.48 -3.79 -20.11
C SER A 122 -9.49 -3.77 -18.60
#